data_AF-A0A958F116-F1
#
_entry.id   AF-A0A958F116-F1
#
_cell.length_a   1.000
_cell.length_b   1.000
_cell.length_c   1.000
_cell.angle_alpha   90.00
_cell.angle_beta   90.00
_cell.angle_gamma   90.00
#
_symmetry.space_group_name_H-M   'P 1'
#
loop_
_entity.id
_entity.type
_entity.pdbx_description
1 polymer ?
#
loop_
_entity_poly.entity_id
_entity_poly.type
_entity_poly.pdbx_seq_one_letter_code
_entity_poly.pdbx_strand_id
1 'polypeptide(L)'
;EAFEFLRLAVERYSGKQEYPPKVLLLNFGELSEYKPRADFARGFLEVAGLQVTDSAAVTSVENSIGEIAESQPKIVVFCASDERYPDFVAELTTSLKAQHPATVIALAGYPQEHIESFSAAGVDEFIHIRSNIVATLRSLLEKSGII
;
A
#
# COMPACT_ATOMS: atom_id res chain seq x y z
N GLU A 1 15.74 -6.33 -17.67
CA GLU A 1 16.57 -6.65 -16.49
C GLU A 1 16.00 -6.12 -15.18
N ALA A 2 15.67 -4.83 -15.05
CA ALA A 2 15.21 -4.27 -13.76
C ALA A 2 13.92 -4.89 -13.20
N PHE A 3 12.88 -5.12 -14.00
CA PHE A 3 11.66 -5.80 -13.55
C PHE A 3 11.91 -7.26 -13.15
N GLU A 4 12.78 -7.95 -13.89
CA GLU A 4 13.18 -9.32 -13.59
C GLU A 4 13.89 -9.41 -12.24
N PHE A 5 14.75 -8.43 -11.94
CA PHE A 5 15.39 -8.32 -10.63
C PHE A 5 14.36 -8.21 -9.51
N LEU A 6 13.35 -7.35 -9.63
CA LEU A 6 12.29 -7.20 -8.63
C LEU A 6 11.54 -8.52 -8.42
N ARG A 7 11.13 -9.18 -9.51
CA ARG A 7 10.42 -10.45 -9.46
C ARG A 7 11.24 -11.55 -8.79
N LEU A 8 12.51 -11.71 -9.19
CA LEU A 8 13.41 -12.69 -8.59
C LEU A 8 13.66 -12.41 -7.10
N ALA A 9 13.66 -11.14 -6.69
CA ALA A 9 13.85 -10.78 -5.30
C ALA A 9 12.64 -11.15 -4.44
N VAL A 10 11.42 -10.89 -4.92
CA VAL A 10 10.17 -11.34 -4.29
C VAL A 10 10.08 -12.87 -4.26
N GLU A 11 10.47 -13.56 -5.34
CA GLU A 11 10.52 -15.02 -5.40
C GLU A 11 11.50 -15.60 -4.36
N ARG A 12 12.72 -15.05 -4.28
CA ARG A 12 13.72 -15.45 -3.28
C ARG A 12 13.25 -15.21 -1.85
N TYR A 13 12.54 -14.11 -1.61
CA TYR A 13 11.94 -13.85 -0.30
C TYR A 13 10.86 -14.89 0.02
N SER A 14 9.99 -15.18 -0.95
CA SER A 14 8.89 -16.15 -0.82
C SER A 14 9.43 -17.56 -0.57
N GLY A 15 10.50 -17.99 -1.25
CA GLY A 15 11.12 -19.30 -1.02
C GLY A 15 11.80 -19.46 0.34
N LYS A 16 12.03 -18.36 1.07
CA LYS A 16 12.54 -18.38 2.45
C LYS A 16 11.42 -18.35 3.50
N GLN A 17 10.19 -18.05 3.09
CA GLN A 17 9.02 -17.89 3.96
C GLN A 17 7.99 -18.96 3.64
N GLU A 18 7.01 -19.15 4.53
CA GLU A 18 5.89 -20.06 4.27
C GLU A 18 4.93 -19.50 3.22
N TYR A 19 4.88 -18.16 3.08
CA TYR A 19 3.98 -17.45 2.18
C TYR A 19 4.68 -16.24 1.50
N PRO A 20 4.27 -15.86 0.28
CA PRO A 20 4.79 -14.68 -0.39
C PRO A 20 4.44 -13.39 0.37
N PRO A 21 5.18 -12.28 0.16
CA PRO A 21 4.92 -11.03 0.86
C PRO A 21 3.55 -10.48 0.47
N LYS A 22 2.66 -10.40 1.47
CA LYS A 22 1.29 -9.96 1.29
C LYS A 22 1.19 -8.43 1.27
N VAL A 23 0.45 -7.93 0.29
CA VAL A 23 0.06 -6.54 0.16
C VAL A 23 -1.46 -6.45 0.30
N LEU A 24 -1.94 -5.56 1.15
CA LEU A 24 -3.37 -5.30 1.31
C LEU A 24 -3.74 -3.99 0.60
N LEU A 25 -4.69 -4.05 -0.32
CA LEU A 25 -5.38 -2.88 -0.84
C LEU A 25 -6.51 -2.54 0.14
N LEU A 26 -6.31 -1.48 0.92
CA LEU A 26 -7.32 -0.99 1.84
C LEU A 26 -8.31 -0.10 1.07
N ASN A 27 -9.52 -0.62 0.90
CA ASN A 27 -10.58 -0.01 0.09
C ASN A 27 -11.46 0.87 0.97
N PHE A 28 -11.28 2.20 0.90
CA PHE A 28 -11.98 3.15 1.75
C PHE A 28 -13.11 3.87 0.98
N GLY A 29 -14.33 3.80 1.51
CA GLY A 29 -15.54 4.36 0.91
C GLY A 29 -16.31 3.36 0.04
N GLU A 30 -17.14 3.89 -0.84
CA GLU A 30 -17.97 3.14 -1.78
C GLU A 30 -17.14 2.57 -2.93
N LEU A 31 -17.67 1.53 -3.60
CA LEU A 31 -16.98 0.86 -4.70
C LEU A 31 -16.49 1.85 -5.79
N SER A 32 -17.30 2.84 -6.15
CA SER A 32 -16.93 3.84 -7.16
C SER A 32 -15.77 4.75 -6.73
N GLU A 33 -15.56 4.92 -5.43
CA GLU A 33 -14.53 5.80 -4.88
C GLU A 33 -13.16 5.13 -4.91
N TYR A 34 -13.08 3.85 -4.51
CA TYR A 34 -11.80 3.14 -4.40
C TYR A 34 -11.45 2.29 -5.62
N LYS A 35 -12.41 1.71 -6.35
CA LYS A 35 -12.15 0.66 -7.36
C LYS A 35 -11.13 1.07 -8.43
N PRO A 36 -11.18 2.28 -9.01
CA PRO A 36 -10.18 2.68 -10.00
C PRO A 36 -8.75 2.69 -9.45
N ARG A 37 -8.58 3.10 -8.18
CA ARG A 37 -7.28 3.17 -7.50
C ARG A 37 -6.80 1.78 -7.10
N ALA A 38 -7.71 0.93 -6.62
CA ALA A 38 -7.41 -0.47 -6.29
C ALA A 38 -6.94 -1.25 -7.52
N ASP A 39 -7.64 -1.13 -8.65
CA ASP A 39 -7.26 -1.82 -9.89
C ASP A 39 -5.89 -1.35 -10.42
N PHE A 40 -5.65 -0.04 -10.37
CA PHE A 40 -4.37 0.53 -10.78
C PHE A 40 -3.23 0.06 -9.87
N ALA A 41 -3.41 0.14 -8.55
CA ALA A 41 -2.43 -0.30 -7.57
C ALA A 41 -2.12 -1.80 -7.71
N ARG A 42 -3.15 -2.63 -7.88
CA ARG A 42 -3.01 -4.07 -8.13
C ARG A 42 -2.07 -4.35 -9.29
N GLY A 43 -2.39 -3.82 -10.47
CA GLY A 43 -1.57 -4.01 -11.66
C GLY A 43 -0.15 -3.47 -11.50
N PHE A 44 0.03 -2.37 -10.78
CA PHE A 44 1.33 -1.79 -10.48
C PHE A 44 2.21 -2.72 -9.62
N LEU A 45 1.61 -3.36 -8.60
CA LEU A 45 2.32 -4.16 -7.59
C LEU A 45 2.57 -5.60 -8.06
N GLU A 46 1.62 -6.20 -8.77
CA GLU A 46 1.73 -7.58 -9.28
C GLU A 46 2.87 -7.72 -10.32
N VAL A 47 3.33 -6.62 -10.93
CA VAL A 47 4.52 -6.60 -11.79
C VAL A 47 5.79 -7.07 -11.04
N ALA A 48 5.89 -6.83 -9.73
CA ALA A 48 6.99 -7.34 -8.90
C ALA A 48 6.75 -8.78 -8.39
N GLY A 49 5.60 -9.40 -8.69
CA GLY A 49 5.23 -10.72 -8.16
C GLY A 49 4.71 -10.71 -6.72
N LEU A 50 4.30 -9.54 -6.21
CA LEU A 50 3.70 -9.40 -4.88
C LEU A 50 2.32 -10.08 -4.81
N GLN A 51 1.98 -10.67 -3.67
CA GLN A 51 0.64 -11.21 -3.45
C GLN A 51 -0.30 -10.09 -2.99
N VAL A 52 -1.14 -9.61 -3.89
CA VAL A 52 -2.04 -8.48 -3.62
C VAL A 52 -3.45 -8.98 -3.28
N THR A 53 -3.98 -8.60 -2.11
CA THR A 53 -5.34 -8.92 -1.64
C THR A 53 -6.12 -7.64 -1.37
N ASP A 54 -7.44 -7.66 -1.60
CA ASP A 54 -8.33 -6.57 -1.20
C ASP A 54 -8.81 -6.74 0.25
N SER A 55 -9.01 -5.62 0.95
CA SER A 55 -9.83 -5.59 2.16
C SER A 55 -11.32 -5.60 1.82
N ALA A 56 -12.16 -5.81 2.82
CA ALA A 56 -13.55 -5.35 2.73
C ALA A 56 -13.59 -3.82 2.52
N ALA A 57 -14.70 -3.32 1.97
CA ALA A 57 -14.92 -1.87 1.90
C ALA A 57 -15.11 -1.32 3.32
N VAL A 58 -14.30 -0.35 3.69
CA VAL A 58 -14.30 0.28 5.03
C VAL A 58 -14.66 1.76 4.92
N THR A 59 -15.32 2.30 5.94
CA THR A 59 -15.75 3.71 5.98
C THR A 59 -15.27 4.47 7.21
N SER A 60 -14.47 3.82 8.07
CA SER A 60 -13.90 4.42 9.28
C SER A 60 -12.46 3.94 9.52
N VAL A 61 -11.72 4.72 10.32
CA VAL A 61 -10.35 4.41 10.71
C VAL A 61 -10.28 3.13 11.54
N GLU A 62 -11.24 2.91 12.44
CA GLU A 62 -11.28 1.75 13.33
C GLU A 62 -11.46 0.45 12.53
N ASN A 63 -12.41 0.43 11.61
CA ASN A 63 -12.65 -0.74 10.75
C ASN A 63 -11.42 -1.00 9.85
N SER A 64 -10.77 0.06 9.38
CA SER A 64 -9.54 -0.04 8.59
C SER A 64 -8.40 -0.71 9.37
N ILE A 65 -8.20 -0.32 10.64
CA ILE A 65 -7.19 -0.93 11.51
C ILE A 65 -7.51 -2.42 11.74
N GLY A 66 -8.78 -2.76 11.95
CA GLY A 66 -9.23 -4.15 12.09
C GLY A 66 -8.87 -5.03 10.89
N GLU A 67 -9.21 -4.59 9.68
CA GLU A 67 -8.87 -5.29 8.43
C GLU A 67 -7.36 -5.49 8.25
N ILE A 68 -6.57 -4.46 8.58
CA ILE A 68 -5.10 -4.53 8.47
C ILE A 68 -4.52 -5.50 9.50
N ALA A 69 -5.02 -5.47 10.74
CA ALA A 69 -4.56 -6.33 11.81
C ALA A 69 -4.89 -7.80 11.58
N GLU A 70 -6.06 -8.10 10.98
CA GLU A 70 -6.44 -9.46 10.59
C GLU A 70 -5.58 -9.98 9.42
N SER A 71 -5.33 -9.11 8.44
CA SER A 71 -4.60 -9.47 7.22
C SER A 71 -3.08 -9.55 7.41
N GLN A 72 -2.54 -8.85 8.41
CA GLN A 72 -1.11 -8.72 8.75
C GLN A 72 -0.18 -8.50 7.54
N PRO A 73 -0.48 -7.53 6.65
CA PRO A 73 0.30 -7.33 5.44
C PRO A 73 1.64 -6.64 5.75
N LYS A 74 2.64 -6.91 4.89
CA LYS A 74 3.91 -6.18 4.88
C LYS A 74 3.75 -4.75 4.37
N ILE A 75 2.85 -4.58 3.39
CA ILE A 75 2.56 -3.33 2.71
C ILE A 75 1.05 -3.13 2.71
N VAL A 76 0.58 -1.95 3.09
CA VAL A 76 -0.82 -1.52 2.93
C VAL A 76 -0.87 -0.40 1.91
N VAL A 77 -1.83 -0.44 1.00
CA VAL A 77 -2.05 0.59 0.00
C VAL A 77 -3.44 1.17 0.19
N PHE A 78 -3.52 2.48 0.46
CA PHE A 78 -4.79 3.16 0.63
C PHE A 78 -5.41 3.50 -0.71
N CYS A 79 -6.59 2.93 -0.98
CA CYS A 79 -7.36 3.10 -2.20
C CYS A 79 -8.65 3.86 -1.87
N ALA A 80 -8.76 5.09 -2.36
CA ALA A 80 -9.94 5.93 -2.24
C ALA A 80 -9.94 6.98 -3.37
N SER A 81 -10.94 7.86 -3.41
CA SER A 81 -10.88 9.05 -4.25
C SER A 81 -9.95 10.11 -3.63
N ASP A 82 -9.50 11.07 -4.44
CA ASP A 82 -8.59 12.11 -3.95
C ASP A 82 -9.27 13.02 -2.92
N GLU A 83 -10.59 13.19 -3.04
CA GLU A 83 -11.44 13.95 -2.14
C GLU A 83 -11.59 13.29 -0.76
N ARG A 84 -11.44 11.96 -0.67
CA ARG A 84 -11.59 11.21 0.59
C ARG A 84 -10.30 11.16 1.38
N TYR A 85 -9.13 11.25 0.76
CA TYR A 85 -7.86 11.10 1.47
C TYR A 85 -7.66 12.05 2.67
N PRO A 86 -8.04 13.33 2.61
CA PRO A 86 -7.91 14.24 3.75
C PRO A 86 -8.69 13.80 4.98
N ASP A 87 -9.78 13.05 4.79
CA ASP A 87 -10.69 12.66 5.88
C ASP A 87 -10.07 11.61 6.81
N PHE A 88 -9.14 10.77 6.33
CA PHE A 88 -8.71 9.60 7.08
C PHE A 88 -7.21 9.31 7.03
N VAL A 89 -6.47 9.73 6.00
CA VAL A 89 -5.10 9.23 5.77
C VAL A 89 -4.18 9.56 6.95
N ALA A 90 -4.15 10.81 7.40
CA ALA A 90 -3.24 11.22 8.48
C ALA A 90 -3.53 10.46 9.80
N GLU A 91 -4.80 10.34 10.17
CA GLU A 91 -5.24 9.66 11.39
C GLU A 91 -4.97 8.16 11.32
N LEU A 92 -5.35 7.52 10.20
CA LEU A 92 -5.16 6.10 9.98
C LEU A 92 -3.67 5.73 9.94
N THR A 93 -2.86 6.49 9.20
CA THR A 93 -1.41 6.26 9.13
C THR A 93 -0.77 6.35 10.50
N THR A 94 -1.07 7.41 11.27
CA THR A 94 -0.51 7.60 12.61
C THR A 94 -0.92 6.47 13.55
N SER A 95 -2.21 6.11 13.56
CA SER A 95 -2.76 5.05 14.40
C SER A 95 -2.21 3.67 14.04
N LEU A 96 -2.01 3.42 12.74
CA LEU A 96 -1.45 2.17 12.25
C LEU A 96 0.04 2.07 12.60
N LYS A 97 0.83 3.11 12.39
CA LYS A 97 2.27 3.11 12.73
C LYS A 97 2.50 2.98 14.23
N ALA A 98 1.60 3.49 15.07
CA ALA A 98 1.67 3.31 16.53
C ALA A 98 1.52 1.83 16.96
N GLN A 99 0.71 1.05 16.24
CA GLN A 99 0.44 -0.37 16.56
C GLN A 99 1.34 -1.33 15.77
N HIS A 100 1.66 -0.98 14.53
CA HIS A 100 2.38 -1.78 13.55
C HIS A 100 3.45 -0.93 12.85
N PRO A 101 4.52 -0.51 13.58
CA PRO A 101 5.53 0.43 13.06
C PRO A 101 6.30 -0.11 11.83
N ALA A 102 6.34 -1.42 11.66
CA ALA A 102 7.02 -2.08 10.55
C ALA A 102 6.18 -2.17 9.25
N THR A 103 4.88 -1.87 9.29
CA THR A 103 4.03 -1.91 8.10
C THR A 103 4.37 -0.73 7.19
N VAL A 104 4.66 -1.02 5.93
CA VAL A 104 4.87 0.01 4.90
C VAL A 104 3.51 0.50 4.40
N ILE A 105 3.33 1.81 4.32
CA ILE A 105 2.06 2.43 3.93
C ILE A 105 2.26 3.18 2.62
N ALA A 106 1.52 2.80 1.58
CA ALA A 106 1.46 3.52 0.32
C ALA A 106 0.08 4.12 0.09
N LEU A 107 0.00 5.15 -0.74
CA LEU A 107 -1.26 5.77 -1.15
C LEU A 107 -1.40 5.69 -2.67
N ALA A 108 -2.53 5.16 -3.16
CA ALA A 108 -2.81 4.99 -4.59
C ALA A 108 -3.36 6.30 -5.20
N GLY A 109 -2.51 7.31 -5.30
CA GLY A 109 -2.88 8.65 -5.74
C GLY A 109 -1.75 9.64 -5.49
N TYR A 110 -1.97 10.90 -5.84
CA TYR A 110 -1.00 11.97 -5.61
C TYR A 110 -1.70 13.28 -5.23
N PRO A 111 -2.29 13.35 -4.01
CA PRO A 111 -3.02 14.53 -3.54
C PRO A 111 -2.03 15.65 -3.22
N GLN A 112 -1.73 16.49 -4.22
CA GLN A 112 -0.60 17.43 -4.21
C GLN A 112 -0.53 18.31 -2.96
N GLU A 113 -1.67 18.78 -2.48
CA GLU A 113 -1.77 19.66 -1.31
C GLU A 113 -1.50 18.95 0.03
N HIS A 114 -1.56 17.61 0.05
CA HIS A 114 -1.48 16.81 1.27
C HIS A 114 -0.25 15.92 1.36
N ILE A 115 0.61 15.90 0.33
CA ILE A 115 1.82 15.04 0.30
C ILE A 115 2.67 15.24 1.54
N GLU A 116 3.01 16.49 1.86
CA GLU A 116 3.87 16.79 3.00
C GLU A 116 3.23 16.34 4.32
N SER A 117 1.92 16.60 4.50
CA SER A 117 1.19 16.17 5.70
C SER A 117 1.09 14.65 5.83
N PHE A 118 0.87 13.95 4.72
CA PHE A 118 0.72 12.50 4.72
C PHE A 118 2.07 11.80 4.90
N SER A 119 3.13 12.31 4.28
CA SER A 119 4.50 11.84 4.54
C SER A 119 4.91 12.09 5.99
N ALA A 120 4.59 13.25 6.56
CA ALA A 120 4.85 13.53 7.97
C ALA A 120 4.07 12.60 8.92
N ALA A 121 2.86 12.19 8.55
CA ALA A 121 2.08 11.19 9.29
C ALA A 121 2.67 9.76 9.18
N GLY A 122 3.52 9.50 8.18
CA GLY A 122 4.18 8.22 7.98
C GLY A 122 3.76 7.45 6.72
N VAL A 123 3.15 8.10 5.72
CA VAL A 123 2.98 7.51 4.39
C VAL A 123 4.34 7.38 3.73
N ASP A 124 4.69 6.16 3.35
CA ASP A 124 6.00 5.80 2.83
C ASP A 124 6.13 6.04 1.32
N GLU A 125 5.06 5.85 0.53
CA GLU A 125 5.10 5.94 -0.93
C GLU A 125 3.78 6.41 -1.54
N PHE A 126 3.86 7.01 -2.74
CA PHE A 126 2.70 7.41 -3.54
C PHE A 126 2.73 6.74 -4.91
N ILE A 127 1.68 6.00 -5.24
CA ILE A 127 1.55 5.21 -6.47
C ILE A 127 0.56 5.90 -7.41
N HIS A 128 1.05 6.43 -8.53
CA HIS A 128 0.24 7.15 -9.52
C HIS A 128 0.79 6.96 -10.95
N ILE A 129 0.05 7.43 -11.96
CA ILE A 129 0.39 7.21 -13.38
C ILE A 129 1.74 7.80 -13.83
N ARG A 130 2.29 8.74 -13.05
CA ARG A 130 3.61 9.36 -13.31
C ARG A 130 4.72 8.75 -12.46
N SER A 131 4.42 7.80 -11.57
CA SER A 131 5.42 7.12 -10.74
C SER A 131 6.37 6.32 -11.63
N ASN A 132 7.68 6.41 -11.35
CA ASN A 132 8.63 5.47 -11.93
C ASN A 132 8.41 4.10 -11.27
N ILE A 133 7.79 3.18 -12.00
CA ILE A 133 7.37 1.88 -11.48
C ILE A 133 8.51 1.09 -10.86
N VAL A 134 9.68 1.03 -11.53
CA VAL A 134 10.84 0.28 -11.03
C VAL A 134 11.35 0.88 -9.73
N ALA A 135 11.51 2.21 -9.67
CA ALA A 135 12.02 2.90 -8.49
C ALA A 135 11.04 2.80 -7.31
N THR A 136 9.74 2.96 -7.56
CA THR A 136 8.70 2.90 -6.55
C THR A 136 8.58 1.50 -5.96
N LEU A 137 8.52 0.47 -6.82
CA LEU A 137 8.48 -0.92 -6.36
C LEU A 137 9.74 -1.27 -5.57
N ARG A 138 10.93 -0.87 -6.05
CA ARG A 138 12.17 -1.09 -5.31
C ARG A 138 12.11 -0.48 -3.91
N SER A 139 11.68 0.78 -3.80
CA SER A 139 11.53 1.47 -2.51
C SER A 139 10.56 0.72 -1.58
N LEU A 140 9.41 0.27 -2.08
CA LEU A 140 8.46 -0.54 -1.31
C LEU A 140 9.09 -1.85 -0.81
N LEU A 141 9.85 -2.55 -1.65
CA LEU A 141 10.51 -3.80 -1.28
C LEU A 141 11.62 -3.57 -0.22
N GLU A 142 12.42 -2.51 -0.36
CA GLU A 142 13.48 -2.15 0.60
C GLU A 142 12.86 -1.78 1.96
N LYS A 143 11.85 -0.90 1.97
CA LYS A 143 11.17 -0.47 3.20
C LYS A 143 10.45 -1.60 3.93
N SER A 144 9.94 -2.60 3.20
CA SER A 144 9.26 -3.76 3.77
C SER A 144 10.21 -4.91 4.16
N GLY A 145 11.51 -4.72 3.91
CA GLY A 145 12.56 -5.70 4.19
C GLY A 145 12.45 -6.97 3.34
N ILE A 146 11.88 -6.86 2.13
CA ILE A 146 11.84 -7.96 1.16
C ILE A 146 13.19 -8.09 0.45
N ILE A 147 13.86 -6.96 0.19
CA ILE A 147 15.20 -6.88 -0.40
C ILE A 147 16.17 -6.10 0.47
#